data_AF-A0A9P7HA71-F1
#
_entry.id   AF-A0A9P7HA71-F1
#
_cell.length_a   1.000
_cell.length_b   1.000
_cell.length_c   1.000
_cell.angle_alpha   90.00
_cell.angle_beta   90.00
_cell.angle_gamma   90.00
#
_symmetry.space_group_name_H-M   'P 1'
#
loop_
_entity.id
_entity.type
_entity.pdbx_description
1 polymer ?
#
loop_
_entity_poly.entity_id
_entity_poly.type
_entity_poly.pdbx_seq_one_letter_code
_entity_poly.pdbx_strand_id
1 'polypeptide(L)'
;MLSIRGANNLNHGKLRAALAYACRSSRPENTPRLQALYVFGPMPLDSCHENAHELSTSTKNEADAWWSRKGRMLNSSDDMDEWAQCLLACQGIISFDAVLCQGPRHANSPAFGKTPMRSPCGPAVATFAVGGCASCGKAPEGIMTAETHCSSLPLLAPPPILSSSVKAATSPRPGHEDFVPRCADCLRDRFCVTCNKWWCETCYHPFGHSTIPHEPDAVLSWRQDGAVMEKAKRHVSRSCWECGMNCNDCIERTQKYCKKCCGGYCLIHNEGSSPAFCDWCFSRGRGLKKLS
;
A
#
# COMPACT_ATOMS: atom_id res chain seq x y z
N MET A 1 23.67 -1.36 14.75
CA MET A 1 22.73 -1.56 13.64
C MET A 1 23.37 -2.53 12.65
N LEU A 2 22.57 -3.30 11.92
CA LEU A 2 23.07 -4.26 10.91
C LEU A 2 22.26 -4.10 9.62
N SER A 3 22.92 -4.17 8.46
CA SER A 3 22.25 -4.30 7.17
C SER A 3 22.63 -5.63 6.56
N ILE A 4 21.62 -6.39 6.14
CA ILE A 4 21.77 -7.66 5.41
C ILE A 4 21.14 -7.62 4.02
N ARG A 5 20.75 -6.42 3.57
CA ARG A 5 20.34 -6.18 2.18
C ARG A 5 21.44 -6.67 1.24
N GLY A 6 21.05 -7.27 0.11
CA GLY A 6 21.99 -7.79 -0.90
C GLY A 6 22.78 -9.04 -0.51
N ALA A 7 22.45 -9.68 0.62
CA ALA A 7 23.08 -10.96 0.99
C ALA A 7 22.57 -12.10 0.09
N ASN A 8 23.45 -12.63 -0.79
CA ASN A 8 23.08 -13.63 -1.80
C ASN A 8 22.79 -15.03 -1.24
N ASN A 9 23.39 -15.41 -0.11
CA ASN A 9 23.32 -16.77 0.45
C ASN A 9 22.68 -16.81 1.85
N LEU A 10 21.68 -15.96 2.07
CA LEU A 10 21.01 -15.86 3.36
C LEU A 10 19.81 -16.81 3.46
N ASN A 11 19.80 -17.69 4.47
CA ASN A 11 18.62 -18.48 4.79
C ASN A 11 17.64 -17.64 5.63
N HIS A 12 16.64 -17.05 4.99
CA HIS A 12 15.66 -16.17 5.64
C HIS A 12 14.87 -16.88 6.75
N GLY A 13 14.50 -18.16 6.57
CA GLY A 13 13.79 -18.93 7.59
C GLY A 13 14.60 -19.10 8.88
N LYS A 14 15.88 -19.49 8.77
CA LYS A 14 16.79 -19.60 9.92
C LYS A 14 17.03 -18.25 10.59
N LEU A 15 17.17 -17.18 9.81
CA LEU A 15 17.31 -15.84 10.34
C LEU A 15 16.07 -15.43 11.15
N ARG A 16 14.87 -15.59 10.59
CA ARG A 16 13.60 -15.30 11.27
C ARG A 16 13.50 -16.09 12.59
N ALA A 17 13.84 -17.38 12.57
CA ALA A 17 13.85 -18.22 13.78
C ALA A 17 14.85 -17.72 14.84
N ALA A 18 16.05 -17.31 14.43
CA ALA A 18 17.06 -16.77 15.33
C ALA A 18 16.62 -15.43 15.94
N LEU A 19 16.00 -14.54 15.15
CA LEU A 19 15.46 -13.27 15.62
C LEU A 19 14.31 -13.49 16.61
N ALA A 20 13.35 -14.35 16.28
CA ALA A 20 12.25 -14.70 17.18
C ALA A 20 12.74 -15.30 18.51
N TYR A 21 13.73 -16.21 18.44
CA TYR A 21 14.35 -16.77 19.64
C TYR A 21 15.07 -15.70 20.47
N ALA A 22 15.78 -14.77 19.81
CA ALA A 22 16.50 -13.68 20.46
C ALA A 22 15.56 -12.69 21.17
N CYS A 23 14.34 -12.48 20.65
CA CYS A 23 13.37 -11.51 21.15
C CYS A 23 12.28 -12.09 22.08
N ARG A 24 12.42 -13.35 22.54
CA ARG A 24 11.45 -13.97 23.46
C ARG A 24 11.33 -13.21 24.79
N SER A 25 10.13 -13.20 25.38
CA SER A 25 9.83 -12.48 26.63
C SER A 25 10.66 -12.91 27.85
N SER A 26 11.23 -14.13 27.86
CA SER A 26 12.02 -14.65 28.96
C SER A 26 13.49 -14.16 28.98
N ARG A 27 13.88 -13.23 28.09
CA ARG A 27 15.25 -12.72 27.98
C ARG A 27 15.54 -11.69 29.08
N PRO A 28 16.78 -11.61 29.59
CA PRO A 28 17.21 -10.48 30.40
C PRO A 28 17.02 -9.15 29.67
N GLU A 29 16.76 -8.10 30.44
CA GLU A 29 16.64 -6.73 29.93
C GLU A 29 17.91 -6.32 29.14
N ASN A 30 17.75 -5.40 28.19
CA ASN A 30 18.83 -4.93 27.29
C ASN A 30 19.44 -6.00 26.37
N THR A 31 18.74 -7.11 26.14
CA THR A 31 19.14 -8.12 25.17
C THR A 31 17.98 -8.51 24.24
N PRO A 32 18.19 -8.68 22.92
CA PRO A 32 19.47 -8.60 22.21
C PRO A 32 20.03 -7.17 22.11
N ARG A 33 21.35 -7.05 21.93
CA ARG A 33 22.02 -5.75 21.70
C ARG A 33 21.72 -5.17 20.32
N LEU A 34 21.28 -6.00 19.38
CA LEU A 34 20.86 -5.58 18.06
C LEU A 34 19.51 -4.86 18.18
N GLN A 35 19.47 -3.57 17.85
CA GLN A 35 18.25 -2.75 17.93
C GLN A 35 17.66 -2.39 16.56
N ALA A 36 18.39 -2.61 15.47
CA ALA A 36 17.96 -2.24 14.12
C ALA A 36 18.58 -3.13 13.05
N LEU A 37 17.75 -3.63 12.14
CA LEU A 37 18.10 -4.53 11.06
C LEU A 37 17.48 -4.11 9.72
N TYR A 38 18.30 -3.84 8.70
CA TYR A 38 17.82 -3.56 7.34
C TYR A 38 17.73 -4.84 6.51
N VAL A 39 16.55 -5.12 5.94
CA VAL A 39 16.21 -6.38 5.24
C VAL A 39 15.44 -6.14 3.94
N PHE A 40 14.42 -5.28 3.96
CA PHE A 40 13.39 -5.20 2.91
C PHE A 40 13.70 -4.18 1.80
N GLY A 41 14.45 -3.13 2.13
CA GLY A 41 14.73 -2.05 1.19
C GLY A 41 15.67 -2.47 0.06
N PRO A 42 15.64 -1.75 -1.08
CA PRO A 42 16.61 -1.95 -2.15
C PRO A 42 18.03 -1.68 -1.63
N MET A 43 19.02 -2.33 -2.24
CA MET A 43 20.42 -2.04 -1.98
C MET A 43 20.75 -0.61 -2.42
N PRO A 44 21.48 0.19 -1.63
CA PRO A 44 22.03 1.46 -2.13
C PRO A 44 22.89 1.18 -3.37
N LEU A 45 22.65 1.91 -4.46
CA LEU A 45 23.24 1.69 -5.79
C LEU A 45 24.76 1.91 -5.90
N ASP A 46 25.50 1.99 -4.80
CA ASP A 46 26.93 2.29 -4.81
C ASP A 46 27.83 1.04 -4.75
N SER A 47 27.28 -0.17 -4.90
CA SER A 47 28.06 -1.40 -5.06
C SER A 47 27.82 -2.01 -6.45
N CYS A 48 28.67 -1.61 -7.40
CA CYS A 48 28.99 -2.24 -8.69
C CYS A 48 27.81 -2.71 -9.60
N HIS A 49 27.62 -2.04 -10.75
CA HIS A 49 27.57 -2.67 -12.09
C HIS A 49 27.30 -1.59 -13.16
N GLU A 50 28.27 -1.38 -14.04
CA GLU A 50 28.13 -0.68 -15.33
C GLU A 50 27.20 -1.51 -16.22
N ASN A 51 25.91 -1.15 -16.30
CA ASN A 51 24.97 -1.39 -17.43
C ASN A 51 23.51 -1.20 -16.97
N ALA A 52 23.14 0.03 -16.59
CA ALA A 52 21.75 0.42 -16.36
C ALA A 52 21.47 1.76 -17.05
N HIS A 53 21.46 1.77 -18.38
CA HIS A 53 21.20 2.98 -19.18
C HIS A 53 19.69 3.27 -19.40
N GLU A 54 18.76 2.57 -18.74
CA GLU A 54 17.30 2.84 -18.95
C GLU A 54 16.45 2.93 -17.68
N LEU A 55 17.02 3.32 -16.53
CA LEU A 55 16.21 3.66 -15.34
C LEU A 55 16.76 4.87 -14.56
N SER A 56 17.26 5.88 -15.26
CA SER A 56 17.89 7.05 -14.64
C SER A 56 16.95 8.26 -14.57
N THR A 57 15.90 8.19 -13.74
CA THR A 57 15.26 9.41 -13.17
C THR A 57 14.65 9.21 -11.77
N SER A 58 14.38 7.98 -11.29
CA SER A 58 13.63 7.76 -10.03
C SER A 58 14.47 7.39 -8.80
N THR A 59 15.74 7.02 -8.98
CA THR A 59 16.54 6.32 -7.96
C THR A 59 17.10 7.18 -6.82
N LYS A 60 17.04 8.51 -6.90
CA LYS A 60 17.44 9.41 -5.78
C LYS A 60 16.37 9.52 -4.68
N ASN A 61 15.14 9.09 -4.94
CA ASN A 61 13.98 9.29 -4.04
C ASN A 61 13.66 8.11 -3.11
N GLU A 62 14.44 7.02 -3.15
CA GLU A 62 14.14 5.81 -2.37
C GLU A 62 14.57 5.88 -0.91
N ALA A 63 15.49 6.79 -0.57
CA ALA A 63 16.06 6.93 0.77
C ALA A 63 15.00 7.06 1.88
N ASP A 64 13.92 7.80 1.59
CA ASP A 64 12.80 8.00 2.51
C ASP A 64 11.46 7.60 1.87
N ALA A 65 11.43 6.50 1.11
CA ALA A 65 10.25 6.14 0.29
C ALA A 65 8.91 6.20 1.06
N TRP A 66 8.91 5.71 2.31
CA TRP A 66 7.74 5.74 3.20
C TRP A 66 7.18 7.15 3.46
N TRP A 67 8.06 8.15 3.48
CA TRP A 67 7.76 9.56 3.80
C TRP A 67 7.70 10.47 2.58
N SER A 68 8.31 10.08 1.45
CA SER A 68 8.46 10.93 0.27
C SER A 68 7.39 10.72 -0.79
N ARG A 69 6.68 9.57 -0.78
CA ARG A 69 5.62 9.28 -1.75
C ARG A 69 4.55 8.35 -1.19
N LYS A 70 3.37 8.37 -1.81
CA LYS A 70 2.30 7.40 -1.55
C LYS A 70 2.31 6.28 -2.58
N GLY A 71 1.71 5.15 -2.21
CA GLY A 71 1.61 3.95 -3.04
C GLY A 71 2.46 2.79 -2.51
N ARG A 72 2.88 1.91 -3.41
CA ARG A 72 3.62 0.68 -3.06
C ARG A 72 5.05 0.99 -2.63
N MET A 73 5.41 0.56 -1.43
CA MET A 73 6.75 0.70 -0.83
C MET A 73 7.58 -0.56 -1.01
N LEU A 74 6.95 -1.72 -0.78
CA LEU A 74 7.60 -3.02 -0.85
C LEU A 74 6.91 -3.90 -1.90
N ASN A 75 7.72 -4.72 -2.57
CA ASN A 75 7.22 -5.79 -3.42
C ASN A 75 6.72 -6.94 -2.53
N SER A 76 5.69 -7.63 -3.01
CA SER A 76 5.23 -8.85 -2.34
C SER A 76 6.20 -9.98 -2.64
N SER A 77 6.54 -10.78 -1.63
CA SER A 77 7.26 -12.05 -1.77
C SER A 77 6.54 -13.13 -0.98
N ASP A 78 6.88 -14.39 -1.24
CA ASP A 78 6.20 -15.55 -0.64
C ASP A 78 6.44 -15.64 0.88
N ASP A 79 7.57 -15.12 1.37
CA ASP A 79 7.98 -15.15 2.79
C ASP A 79 7.33 -14.04 3.66
N MET A 80 6.45 -13.22 3.10
CA MET A 80 5.97 -12.00 3.77
C MET A 80 5.16 -12.28 5.02
N ASP A 81 4.41 -13.37 5.06
CA ASP A 81 3.57 -13.72 6.21
C ASP A 81 4.44 -14.12 7.42
N GLU A 82 5.50 -14.89 7.19
CA GLU A 82 6.39 -15.26 8.28
C GLU A 82 7.33 -14.11 8.67
N TRP A 83 7.67 -13.22 7.73
CA TRP A 83 8.30 -11.95 8.09
C TRP A 83 7.38 -11.11 8.97
N ALA A 84 6.08 -11.05 8.71
CA ALA A 84 5.13 -10.34 9.57
C ALA A 84 5.11 -10.93 10.98
N GLN A 85 5.13 -12.25 11.11
CA GLN A 85 5.22 -12.91 12.41
C GLN A 85 6.54 -12.60 13.13
N CYS A 86 7.65 -12.56 12.40
CA CYS A 86 8.96 -12.18 12.94
C CYS A 86 8.97 -10.72 13.42
N LEU A 87 8.44 -9.79 12.62
CA LEU A 87 8.34 -8.37 12.99
C LEU A 87 7.51 -8.19 14.25
N LEU A 88 6.39 -8.92 14.36
CA LEU A 88 5.55 -8.92 15.56
C LEU A 88 6.32 -9.44 16.78
N ALA A 89 7.05 -10.55 16.66
CA ALA A 89 7.87 -11.09 17.74
C ALA A 89 9.01 -10.14 18.16
N CYS A 90 9.48 -9.29 17.25
CA CYS A 90 10.54 -8.32 17.51
C CYS A 90 10.03 -6.92 17.90
N GLN A 91 8.72 -6.73 17.99
CA GLN A 91 8.11 -5.41 18.20
C GLN A 91 8.63 -4.74 19.48
N GLY A 92 9.10 -3.49 19.36
CA GLY A 92 9.68 -2.74 20.48
C GLY A 92 11.12 -3.13 20.85
N ILE A 93 11.69 -4.16 20.23
CA ILE A 93 13.04 -4.68 20.52
C ILE A 93 13.99 -4.43 19.35
N ILE A 94 13.59 -4.85 18.14
CA ILE A 94 14.37 -4.65 16.90
C ILE A 94 13.50 -3.88 15.90
N SER A 95 14.02 -2.74 15.44
CA SER A 95 13.42 -1.99 14.33
C SER A 95 13.87 -2.54 12.97
N PHE A 96 12.99 -2.43 11.97
CA PHE A 96 13.23 -2.89 10.59
C PHE A 96 12.97 -1.75 9.59
N ASP A 97 13.47 -1.88 8.37
CA ASP A 97 13.13 -1.02 7.22
C ASP A 97 11.74 -1.34 6.61
N ALA A 98 10.93 -2.08 7.35
CA ALA A 98 9.52 -2.32 7.11
C ALA A 98 8.73 -2.23 8.42
N VAL A 99 7.44 -1.97 8.32
CA VAL A 99 6.52 -1.90 9.47
C VAL A 99 5.36 -2.87 9.29
N LEU A 100 4.74 -3.25 10.39
CA LEU A 100 3.50 -4.02 10.34
C LEU A 100 2.36 -3.16 9.79
N CYS A 101 1.48 -3.78 9.02
CA CYS A 101 0.20 -3.21 8.63
C CYS A 101 -0.60 -2.89 9.90
N GLN A 102 -1.06 -1.65 10.00
CA GLN A 102 -1.89 -1.19 11.11
C GLN A 102 -3.38 -1.25 10.77
N GLY A 103 -3.77 -1.93 9.68
CA GLY A 103 -5.18 -2.03 9.31
C GLY A 103 -6.01 -2.87 10.29
N PRO A 104 -7.32 -2.57 10.44
CA PRO A 104 -8.17 -3.17 11.47
C PRO A 104 -8.40 -4.67 11.30
N ARG A 105 -7.95 -5.27 10.19
CA ARG A 105 -8.00 -6.71 9.94
C ARG A 105 -7.02 -7.52 10.77
N HIS A 106 -6.00 -6.89 11.33
CA HIS A 106 -4.91 -7.56 12.03
C HIS A 106 -5.07 -7.36 13.53
N ALA A 107 -4.95 -8.43 14.32
CA ALA A 107 -5.12 -8.36 15.78
C ALA A 107 -4.09 -7.44 16.48
N ASN A 108 -2.92 -7.24 15.87
CA ASN A 108 -1.88 -6.33 16.36
C ASN A 108 -2.13 -4.85 16.02
N SER A 109 -3.24 -4.53 15.35
CA SER A 109 -3.58 -3.15 14.96
C SER A 109 -4.27 -2.39 16.10
N PRO A 110 -3.93 -1.10 16.33
CA PRO A 110 -4.70 -0.20 17.19
C PRO A 110 -6.16 0.01 16.77
N ALA A 111 -6.52 -0.31 15.52
CA ALA A 111 -7.87 -0.23 14.98
C ALA A 111 -8.65 -1.55 15.08
N PHE A 112 -8.02 -2.63 15.57
CA PHE A 112 -8.68 -3.92 15.71
C PHE A 112 -9.91 -3.80 16.62
N GLY A 113 -11.05 -4.34 16.18
CA GLY A 113 -12.33 -4.27 16.89
C GLY A 113 -13.05 -2.90 16.85
N LYS A 114 -12.43 -1.84 16.32
CA LYS A 114 -13.06 -0.50 16.20
C LYS A 114 -13.90 -0.31 14.94
N THR A 115 -13.78 -1.24 13.98
CA THR A 115 -14.54 -1.20 12.72
C THR A 115 -15.19 -2.54 12.45
N PRO A 116 -16.41 -2.56 11.86
CA PRO A 116 -17.09 -3.81 11.53
C PRO A 116 -16.28 -4.58 10.48
N MET A 117 -16.00 -5.84 10.79
CA MET A 117 -15.02 -6.62 10.04
C MET A 117 -15.47 -8.07 9.90
N ARG A 118 -15.24 -8.65 8.72
CA ARG A 118 -15.76 -9.98 8.37
C ARG A 118 -15.02 -11.12 9.06
N SER A 119 -13.68 -11.10 9.10
CA SER A 119 -12.86 -12.17 9.70
C SER A 119 -11.44 -11.71 10.01
N PRO A 120 -10.93 -11.92 11.25
CA PRO A 120 -9.59 -11.50 11.65
C PRO A 120 -8.52 -12.24 10.86
N CYS A 121 -7.40 -11.57 10.63
CA CYS A 121 -6.24 -12.14 9.96
C CYS A 121 -5.03 -12.11 10.91
N GLY A 122 -4.02 -12.93 10.61
CA GLY A 122 -2.70 -12.82 11.23
C GLY A 122 -2.04 -11.46 10.93
N PRO A 123 -0.89 -11.16 11.55
CA PRO A 123 -0.14 -9.96 11.24
C PRO A 123 0.26 -9.95 9.76
N ALA A 124 0.44 -8.76 9.18
CA ALA A 124 0.95 -8.60 7.82
C ALA A 124 1.99 -7.48 7.78
N VAL A 125 3.00 -7.61 6.92
CA VAL A 125 3.92 -6.50 6.63
C VAL A 125 3.17 -5.46 5.79
N ALA A 126 3.33 -4.19 6.12
CA ALA A 126 2.83 -3.11 5.28
C ALA A 126 3.64 -3.06 3.98
N THR A 127 2.96 -3.05 2.84
CA THR A 127 3.59 -2.95 1.52
C THR A 127 3.27 -1.62 0.84
N PHE A 128 2.40 -0.80 1.45
CA PHE A 128 1.98 0.49 0.96
C PHE A 128 2.08 1.56 2.04
N ALA A 129 2.48 2.75 1.63
CA ALA A 129 2.29 3.99 2.37
C ALA A 129 1.15 4.75 1.71
N VAL A 130 0.06 4.99 2.44
CA VAL A 130 -1.06 5.80 1.95
C VAL A 130 -1.24 7.05 2.81
N GLY A 131 -1.94 8.07 2.32
CA GLY A 131 -2.27 9.26 3.12
C GLY A 131 -3.48 9.02 4.04
N GLY A 132 -4.16 10.09 4.44
CA GLY A 132 -5.51 9.99 5.01
C GLY A 132 -6.53 9.45 4.01
N CYS A 133 -7.65 8.92 4.50
CA CYS A 133 -8.77 8.47 3.67
C CYS A 133 -9.24 9.60 2.74
N ALA A 134 -9.47 9.29 1.47
CA ALA A 134 -9.85 10.26 0.45
C ALA A 134 -11.21 10.94 0.69
N SER A 135 -12.09 10.35 1.51
CA SER A 135 -13.39 10.95 1.86
C SER A 135 -13.37 11.75 3.15
N CYS A 136 -12.75 11.24 4.22
CA CYS A 136 -12.82 11.85 5.55
C CYS A 136 -11.50 12.42 6.06
N GLY A 137 -10.39 12.23 5.33
CA GLY A 137 -9.04 12.64 5.73
C GLY A 137 -8.41 11.83 6.86
N LYS A 138 -9.16 10.93 7.50
CA LYS A 138 -8.72 10.16 8.68
C LYS A 138 -8.20 8.77 8.33
N ALA A 139 -7.55 8.12 9.29
CA ALA A 139 -7.24 6.70 9.29
C ALA A 139 -7.63 6.10 10.65
N PRO A 140 -8.46 5.04 10.72
CA PRO A 140 -8.93 4.48 11.99
C PRO A 140 -7.81 3.97 12.91
N GLU A 141 -6.66 3.60 12.33
CA GLU A 141 -5.46 3.15 13.03
C GLU A 141 -4.51 4.27 13.47
N GLY A 142 -4.79 5.52 13.07
CA GLY A 142 -3.88 6.64 13.23
C GLY A 142 -2.95 6.83 12.04
N ILE A 143 -2.25 7.96 12.04
CA ILE A 143 -1.29 8.35 11.01
C ILE A 143 0.09 8.32 11.64
N MET A 144 1.07 7.73 10.94
CA MET A 144 2.47 7.78 11.33
C MET A 144 3.05 9.15 10.98
N THR A 145 3.53 9.83 12.00
CA THR A 145 4.20 11.14 11.94
C THR A 145 5.64 11.02 12.40
N ALA A 146 6.49 12.02 12.14
CA ALA A 146 7.88 12.01 12.59
C ALA A 146 8.05 11.94 14.12
N GLU A 147 7.02 12.31 14.89
CA GLU A 147 6.97 12.22 16.35
C GLU A 147 6.56 10.83 16.87
N THR A 148 6.12 9.94 15.98
CA THR A 148 5.81 8.55 16.34
C THR A 148 7.05 7.89 16.94
N HIS A 149 6.85 7.06 17.97
CA HIS A 149 7.96 6.41 18.64
C HIS A 149 8.83 5.61 17.64
N CYS A 150 10.15 5.80 17.68
CA CYS A 150 11.08 5.28 16.67
C CYS A 150 11.03 3.75 16.50
N SER A 151 10.64 2.98 17.53
CA SER A 151 10.47 1.52 17.40
C SER A 151 9.28 1.10 16.55
N SER A 152 8.37 2.03 16.24
CA SER A 152 7.20 1.82 15.38
C SER A 152 7.38 2.37 13.97
N LEU A 153 8.49 3.08 13.70
CA LEU A 153 8.77 3.69 12.42
C LEU A 153 9.70 2.80 11.57
N PRO A 154 9.57 2.84 10.23
CA PRO A 154 10.48 2.12 9.35
C PRO A 154 11.87 2.77 9.42
N LEU A 155 12.92 1.93 9.44
CA LEU A 155 14.29 2.40 9.23
C LEU A 155 14.44 2.99 7.82
N LEU A 156 15.20 4.07 7.72
CA LEU A 156 15.43 4.85 6.52
C LEU A 156 16.76 4.47 5.88
N ALA A 157 16.77 4.45 4.54
CA ALA A 157 17.99 4.19 3.78
C ALA A 157 18.61 5.53 3.33
N PRO A 158 19.93 5.64 3.18
CA PRO A 158 20.94 4.73 3.70
C PRO A 158 20.99 4.78 5.24
N PRO A 159 21.58 3.75 5.90
CA PRO A 159 21.80 3.80 7.34
C PRO A 159 22.62 5.04 7.74
N PRO A 160 22.33 5.69 8.88
CA PRO A 160 23.10 6.86 9.31
C PRO A 160 24.59 6.52 9.51
N ILE A 161 25.47 7.32 8.93
CA ILE A 161 26.93 7.08 8.99
C ILE A 161 27.50 7.51 10.35
N LEU A 162 27.00 8.61 10.90
CA LEU A 162 27.55 9.25 12.11
C LEU A 162 26.73 8.92 13.38
N SER A 163 25.77 8.00 13.29
CA SER A 163 24.94 7.59 14.43
C SER A 163 24.54 6.13 14.34
N SER A 164 24.56 5.43 15.47
CA SER A 164 24.05 4.06 15.58
C SER A 164 22.70 3.98 16.29
N SER A 165 22.04 5.13 16.53
CA SER A 165 20.76 5.19 17.25
C SER A 165 19.60 4.87 16.33
N VAL A 166 18.60 4.15 16.86
CA VAL A 166 17.34 3.88 16.13
C VAL A 166 16.65 5.18 15.77
N LYS A 167 16.64 6.17 16.68
CA LYS A 167 16.04 7.49 16.43
C LYS A 167 16.60 8.15 15.18
N ALA A 168 17.93 8.25 15.05
CA ALA A 168 18.55 8.85 13.86
C ALA A 168 18.21 8.06 12.58
N ALA A 169 18.06 6.75 12.68
CA ALA A 169 17.75 5.87 11.56
C ALA A 169 16.27 5.86 11.15
N THR A 170 15.38 6.45 11.94
CA THR A 170 13.94 6.56 11.62
C THR A 170 13.48 7.99 11.43
N SER A 171 14.36 8.98 11.62
CA SER A 171 14.03 10.40 11.51
C SER A 171 14.03 10.85 10.04
N PRO A 172 12.87 11.19 9.47
CA PRO A 172 12.80 11.64 8.09
C PRO A 172 13.39 13.05 7.91
N ARG A 173 13.75 13.38 6.66
CA ARG A 173 14.19 14.74 6.30
C ARG A 173 13.05 15.78 6.43
N PRO A 174 13.39 17.08 6.53
CA PRO A 174 12.40 18.15 6.47
C PRO A 174 11.56 18.08 5.19
N GLY A 175 10.27 18.41 5.27
CA GLY A 175 9.34 18.31 4.14
C GLY A 175 8.80 16.90 3.88
N HIS A 176 8.83 16.02 4.88
CA HIS A 176 8.22 14.70 4.81
C HIS A 176 6.69 14.77 4.80
N GLU A 177 6.08 13.73 4.25
CA GLU A 177 4.64 13.52 4.33
C GLU A 177 4.32 12.33 5.23
N ASP A 178 3.49 12.59 6.24
CA ASP A 178 2.92 11.56 7.09
C ASP A 178 2.19 10.47 6.29
N PHE A 179 2.18 9.24 6.82
CA PHE A 179 1.61 8.11 6.09
C PHE A 179 0.88 7.12 6.99
N VAL A 180 0.11 6.25 6.36
CA VAL A 180 -0.60 5.14 6.99
C VAL A 180 -0.07 3.84 6.38
N PRO A 181 0.51 2.93 7.17
CA PRO A 181 1.06 1.67 6.67
C PRO A 181 -0.03 0.61 6.46
N ARG A 182 -0.18 0.14 5.22
CA ARG A 182 -1.18 -0.88 4.86
C ARG A 182 -0.57 -2.02 4.05
N CYS A 183 -1.02 -3.24 4.29
CA CYS A 183 -0.77 -4.37 3.38
C CYS A 183 -1.73 -4.31 2.18
N ALA A 184 -1.39 -5.04 1.12
CA ALA A 184 -2.22 -5.15 -0.08
C ALA A 184 -3.66 -5.60 0.24
N ASP A 185 -3.81 -6.53 1.17
CA ASP A 185 -5.09 -7.10 1.58
C ASP A 185 -5.99 -6.12 2.32
N CYS A 186 -5.42 -5.20 3.09
CA CYS A 186 -6.16 -4.12 3.71
C CYS A 186 -6.51 -2.99 2.74
N LEU A 187 -5.89 -2.95 1.56
CA LEU A 187 -6.21 -1.98 0.49
C LEU A 187 -7.05 -2.57 -0.64
N ARG A 188 -7.29 -3.90 -0.62
CA ARG A 188 -8.06 -4.61 -1.62
C ARG A 188 -9.40 -3.92 -1.85
N ASP A 189 -9.68 -3.60 -3.12
CA ASP A 189 -10.88 -2.92 -3.60
C ASP A 189 -11.16 -1.53 -3.02
N ARG A 190 -10.16 -0.89 -2.40
CA ARG A 190 -10.28 0.42 -1.73
C ARG A 190 -9.15 1.38 -2.01
N PHE A 191 -8.36 1.10 -3.04
CA PHE A 191 -7.15 1.85 -3.37
C PHE A 191 -7.10 2.10 -4.87
N CYS A 192 -6.82 3.34 -5.24
CA CYS A 192 -6.63 3.75 -6.63
C CYS A 192 -5.15 3.67 -6.97
N VAL A 193 -4.79 2.82 -7.94
CA VAL A 193 -3.39 2.64 -8.34
C VAL A 193 -2.80 3.84 -9.07
N THR A 194 -3.62 4.65 -9.74
CA THR A 194 -3.13 5.81 -10.49
C THR A 194 -2.85 7.03 -9.61
N CYS A 195 -3.68 7.30 -8.60
CA CYS A 195 -3.53 8.51 -7.78
C CYS A 195 -3.19 8.23 -6.31
N ASN A 196 -3.00 6.96 -5.93
CA ASN A 196 -2.69 6.50 -4.58
C ASN A 196 -3.71 6.88 -3.49
N LYS A 197 -4.89 7.39 -3.88
CA LYS A 197 -6.01 7.61 -2.96
C LYS A 197 -6.54 6.28 -2.46
N TRP A 198 -6.97 6.27 -1.20
CA TRP A 198 -7.59 5.09 -0.58
C TRP A 198 -8.80 5.49 0.27
N TRP A 199 -9.64 4.51 0.60
CA TRP A 199 -10.84 4.70 1.42
C TRP A 199 -10.83 3.77 2.62
N CYS A 200 -11.05 4.32 3.82
CA CYS A 200 -11.11 3.55 5.05
C CYS A 200 -12.37 2.68 5.14
N GLU A 201 -12.38 1.74 6.09
CA GLU A 201 -13.46 0.80 6.38
C GLU A 201 -14.82 1.49 6.56
N THR A 202 -14.85 2.64 7.23
CA THR A 202 -16.07 3.40 7.48
C THR A 202 -16.56 4.17 6.24
N CYS A 203 -15.65 4.61 5.37
CA CYS A 203 -16.03 5.35 4.16
C CYS A 203 -16.30 4.41 2.97
N TYR A 204 -15.86 3.15 3.04
CA TYR A 204 -16.04 2.15 2.02
C TYR A 204 -16.98 1.04 2.48
N HIS A 205 -18.20 1.07 1.95
CA HIS A 205 -19.20 0.01 2.15
C HIS A 205 -19.31 -0.81 0.85
N PRO A 206 -18.62 -1.96 0.73
CA PRO A 206 -18.53 -2.72 -0.53
C PRO A 206 -19.88 -3.26 -1.02
N PHE A 207 -20.85 -3.35 -0.11
CA PHE A 207 -22.22 -3.79 -0.37
C PHE A 207 -23.11 -2.93 0.51
N GLY A 208 -24.25 -2.47 -0.02
CA GLY A 208 -25.23 -1.64 0.68
C GLY A 208 -25.88 -2.38 1.86
N HIS A 209 -25.10 -2.70 2.88
CA HIS A 209 -25.63 -2.98 4.20
C HIS A 209 -26.10 -1.64 4.75
N SER A 210 -27.39 -1.37 4.57
CA SER A 210 -28.12 -0.50 5.46
C SER A 210 -27.79 -0.96 6.88
N THR A 211 -27.03 -0.16 7.61
CA THR A 211 -26.98 -0.25 9.05
C THR A 211 -28.38 0.14 9.53
N ILE A 212 -29.26 -0.84 9.70
CA ILE A 212 -30.38 -0.67 10.61
C ILE A 212 -29.74 -0.68 12.01
N PRO A 213 -29.82 0.41 12.80
CA PRO A 213 -29.44 0.36 14.20
C PRO A 213 -30.37 -0.64 14.88
N HIS A 214 -29.78 -1.54 15.65
CA HIS A 214 -30.45 -2.58 16.40
C HIS A 214 -31.30 -1.95 17.53
N GLU A 215 -32.52 -1.51 17.21
CA GLU A 215 -33.60 -1.33 18.20
C GLU A 215 -34.28 -2.69 18.40
N PRO A 216 -34.30 -3.26 19.61
CA PRO A 216 -34.98 -4.51 19.88
C PRO A 216 -36.46 -4.23 20.09
N ASP A 217 -37.23 -4.04 19.00
CA ASP A 217 -38.68 -4.30 18.90
C ASP A 217 -39.26 -3.66 17.63
N ALA A 218 -39.23 -4.39 16.50
CA ALA A 218 -40.12 -4.08 15.38
C ALA A 218 -40.48 -5.34 14.59
N VAL A 219 -41.77 -5.63 14.63
CA VAL A 219 -42.49 -6.75 14.02
C VAL A 219 -42.23 -6.85 12.51
N LEU A 220 -42.03 -8.09 12.04
CA LEU A 220 -41.97 -8.47 10.63
C LEU A 220 -43.17 -7.91 9.84
N SER A 221 -42.92 -6.92 9.00
CA SER A 221 -43.84 -6.48 7.94
C SER A 221 -43.20 -6.72 6.58
N TRP A 222 -43.56 -7.83 5.95
CA TRP A 222 -43.33 -8.06 4.53
C TRP A 222 -44.20 -7.07 3.74
N ARG A 223 -43.61 -5.98 3.26
CA ARG A 223 -44.22 -5.14 2.23
C ARG A 223 -43.35 -5.11 0.99
N GLN A 224 -44.00 -5.44 -0.10
CA GLN A 224 -43.49 -5.57 -1.45
C GLN A 224 -43.71 -4.24 -2.15
N ASP A 225 -42.68 -3.40 -2.20
CA ASP A 225 -42.64 -2.19 -3.02
C ASP A 225 -41.25 -2.03 -3.62
N GLY A 226 -41.21 -1.75 -4.93
CA GLY A 226 -40.04 -1.80 -5.82
C GLY A 226 -38.89 -0.86 -5.45
N ALA A 227 -38.11 -1.22 -4.44
CA ALA A 227 -36.87 -0.54 -4.11
C ALA A 227 -35.85 -0.73 -5.26
N VAL A 228 -35.54 0.36 -5.97
CA VAL A 228 -34.35 0.45 -6.80
C VAL A 228 -33.17 0.12 -5.89
N MET A 229 -32.56 -1.04 -6.11
CA MET A 229 -31.36 -1.46 -5.39
C MET A 229 -30.27 -0.40 -5.68
N GLU A 230 -30.10 0.56 -4.78
CA GLU A 230 -29.12 1.64 -4.94
C GLU A 230 -27.76 0.95 -5.09
N LYS A 231 -27.20 1.01 -6.31
CA LYS A 231 -25.94 0.32 -6.62
C LYS A 231 -24.91 0.76 -5.59
N ALA A 232 -24.40 -0.17 -4.80
CA ALA A 232 -23.37 0.09 -3.82
C ALA A 232 -22.26 0.94 -4.45
N LYS A 233 -22.02 2.14 -3.90
CA LYS A 233 -21.02 3.09 -4.42
C LYS A 233 -19.62 2.52 -4.17
N ARG A 234 -19.11 1.77 -5.14
CA ARG A 234 -17.71 1.35 -5.16
C ARG A 234 -16.85 2.56 -5.51
N HIS A 235 -15.92 2.91 -4.62
CA HIS A 235 -15.01 4.04 -4.85
C HIS A 235 -13.93 3.75 -5.90
N VAL A 236 -13.64 2.48 -6.15
CA VAL A 236 -12.69 2.03 -7.16
C VAL A 236 -13.23 0.85 -7.96
N SER A 237 -12.85 0.78 -9.24
CA SER A 237 -13.18 -0.32 -10.13
C SER A 237 -12.10 -0.53 -11.20
N ARG A 238 -12.10 -1.71 -11.84
CA ARG A 238 -11.30 -1.94 -13.05
C ARG A 238 -12.08 -1.43 -14.25
N SER A 239 -11.40 -0.67 -15.10
CA SER A 239 -12.01 -0.07 -16.29
C SER A 239 -11.37 -0.51 -17.61
N CYS A 240 -10.24 -1.23 -17.53
CA CYS A 240 -9.53 -1.88 -18.63
C CYS A 240 -8.83 -3.12 -18.05
N TRP A 241 -8.56 -4.12 -18.90
CA TRP A 241 -7.92 -5.38 -18.51
C TRP A 241 -6.51 -5.21 -17.94
N GLU A 242 -5.77 -4.24 -18.45
CA GLU A 242 -4.41 -3.91 -17.99
C GLU A 242 -4.40 -2.84 -16.90
N CYS A 243 -5.46 -2.02 -16.83
CA CYS A 243 -5.60 -1.08 -15.73
C CYS A 243 -5.88 -1.81 -14.41
N GLY A 244 -5.13 -1.45 -13.37
CA GLY A 244 -5.48 -1.82 -12.01
C GLY A 244 -6.79 -1.18 -11.52
N MET A 245 -7.06 -1.30 -10.22
CA MET A 245 -8.21 -0.66 -9.58
C MET A 245 -8.02 0.86 -9.55
N ASN A 246 -8.97 1.59 -10.11
CA ASN A 246 -8.91 3.04 -10.25
C ASN A 246 -10.16 3.70 -9.69
N CYS A 247 -10.01 4.91 -9.15
CA CYS A 247 -11.15 5.73 -8.73
C CYS A 247 -11.88 6.32 -9.93
N ASN A 248 -13.13 6.74 -9.74
CA ASN A 248 -13.97 7.27 -10.81
C ASN A 248 -13.28 8.42 -11.57
N ASP A 249 -12.67 9.38 -10.88
CA ASP A 249 -11.93 10.48 -11.52
C ASP A 249 -10.81 9.99 -12.47
N CYS A 250 -10.06 8.97 -12.05
CA CYS A 250 -8.97 8.40 -12.86
C CYS A 250 -9.53 7.60 -14.04
N ILE A 251 -10.65 6.90 -13.84
CA ILE A 251 -11.35 6.18 -14.91
C ILE A 251 -11.88 7.17 -15.94
N GLU A 252 -12.57 8.24 -15.54
CA GLU A 252 -13.12 9.25 -16.45
C GLU A 252 -12.04 9.94 -17.29
N ARG A 253 -10.85 10.15 -16.71
CA ARG A 253 -9.72 10.73 -17.45
C ARG A 253 -9.17 9.78 -18.50
N THR A 254 -9.16 8.48 -18.24
CA THR A 254 -8.41 7.49 -19.03
C THR A 254 -9.30 6.68 -19.97
N GLN A 255 -10.54 6.40 -19.61
CA GLN A 255 -11.49 5.66 -20.45
C GLN A 255 -12.29 6.61 -21.31
N LYS A 256 -12.33 6.33 -22.61
CA LYS A 256 -13.02 7.12 -23.62
C LYS A 256 -13.85 6.23 -24.52
N TYR A 257 -14.76 6.85 -25.27
CA TYR A 257 -15.55 6.19 -26.30
C TYR A 257 -15.18 6.77 -27.66
N CYS A 258 -15.03 5.91 -28.67
CA CYS A 258 -14.57 6.34 -29.97
C CYS A 258 -15.73 6.99 -30.71
N LYS A 259 -15.54 8.22 -31.23
CA LYS A 259 -16.60 8.91 -31.99
C LYS A 259 -16.98 8.23 -33.30
N LYS A 260 -16.18 7.27 -33.79
CA LYS A 260 -16.41 6.56 -35.06
C LYS A 260 -17.06 5.18 -34.88
N CYS A 261 -16.54 4.35 -33.99
CA CYS A 261 -17.06 2.99 -33.78
C CYS A 261 -17.85 2.83 -32.47
N CYS A 262 -17.95 3.88 -31.65
CA CYS A 262 -18.60 3.87 -30.34
C CYS A 262 -18.00 2.89 -29.31
N GLY A 263 -16.89 2.22 -29.65
CA GLY A 263 -16.18 1.32 -28.74
C GLY A 263 -15.46 2.07 -27.62
N GLY A 264 -15.50 1.50 -26.41
CA GLY A 264 -14.72 1.98 -25.27
C GLY A 264 -13.23 1.64 -25.42
N TYR A 265 -12.35 2.55 -25.03
CA TYR A 265 -10.90 2.33 -25.04
C TYR A 265 -10.22 3.11 -23.92
N CYS A 266 -9.08 2.59 -23.49
CA CYS A 266 -8.22 3.21 -22.50
C CYS A 266 -7.12 4.02 -23.19
N LEU A 267 -6.95 5.29 -22.84
CA LEU A 267 -5.88 6.14 -23.36
C LEU A 267 -4.47 5.71 -22.94
N ILE A 268 -4.35 4.91 -21.88
CA ILE A 268 -3.05 4.45 -21.38
C ILE A 268 -2.55 3.23 -22.16
N HIS A 269 -3.43 2.24 -22.39
CA HIS A 269 -3.04 0.94 -22.97
C HIS A 269 -3.49 0.76 -24.43
N ASN A 270 -4.35 1.62 -24.95
CA ASN A 270 -4.67 1.62 -26.38
C ASN A 270 -3.70 2.55 -27.13
N GLU A 271 -2.51 2.03 -27.46
CA GLU A 271 -1.43 2.77 -28.10
C GLU A 271 -1.86 3.39 -29.45
N GLY A 272 -1.51 4.66 -29.67
CA GLY A 272 -1.90 5.37 -30.90
C GLY A 272 -3.36 5.82 -30.94
N SER A 273 -4.12 5.63 -29.85
CA SER A 273 -5.41 6.28 -29.66
C SER A 273 -5.26 7.78 -29.36
N SER A 274 -6.37 8.50 -29.46
CA SER A 274 -6.49 9.93 -29.11
C SER A 274 -7.70 10.12 -28.19
N PRO A 275 -7.90 11.28 -27.55
CA PRO A 275 -9.10 11.52 -26.72
C PRO A 275 -10.46 11.33 -27.42
N ALA A 276 -10.49 11.33 -28.76
CA ALA A 276 -11.72 11.20 -29.56
C ALA A 276 -11.83 9.89 -30.36
N PHE A 277 -10.73 9.18 -30.61
CA PHE A 277 -10.70 8.01 -31.50
C PHE A 277 -9.80 6.91 -30.96
N CYS A 278 -10.26 5.65 -31.05
CA CYS A 278 -9.40 4.50 -30.80
C CYS A 278 -8.29 4.40 -31.87
N ASP A 279 -7.22 3.68 -31.55
CA ASP A 279 -6.08 3.39 -32.43
C ASP A 279 -6.47 2.96 -33.85
N TRP A 280 -7.42 2.03 -33.97
CA TRP A 280 -7.85 1.46 -35.24
C TRP A 280 -8.54 2.51 -36.11
N CYS A 281 -9.44 3.28 -35.52
CA CYS A 281 -10.18 4.33 -36.22
C CYS A 281 -9.31 5.56 -36.51
N PHE A 282 -8.36 5.88 -35.63
CA PHE A 282 -7.41 6.96 -35.79
C PHE A 282 -6.41 6.66 -36.92
N SER A 283 -5.83 5.46 -36.94
CA SER A 283 -4.85 5.05 -37.95
C SER A 283 -5.47 4.88 -39.34
N ARG A 284 -6.71 4.38 -39.45
CA ARG A 284 -7.45 4.36 -40.73
C ARG A 284 -7.80 5.75 -41.25
N GLY A 285 -7.79 6.78 -40.40
CA GLY A 285 -7.97 8.19 -40.81
C GLY A 285 -6.76 8.79 -41.54
N ARG A 286 -5.56 8.20 -41.40
CA ARG A 286 -4.35 8.63 -42.11
C ARG A 286 -4.28 8.12 -43.57
N GLY A 287 -5.17 7.22 -43.97
CA GLY A 287 -5.25 6.68 -45.33
C GLY A 287 -6.10 7.48 -46.33
N LEU A 288 -6.71 8.61 -45.92
CA LEU A 288 -7.58 9.43 -46.78
C LEU A 288 -6.94 10.76 -47.25
N LYS A 289 -5.61 10.79 -47.40
CA LYS A 289 -4.91 11.84 -48.14
C LYS A 289 -3.96 11.23 -49.17
N LYS A 290 -4.54 10.68 -50.24
CA LYS A 290 -3.97 10.52 -51.58
C LYS A 290 -5.07 9.91 -52.44
N LEU A 291 -5.95 10.75 -52.97
CA LEU A 291 -6.75 10.55 -54.20
C LEU A 291 -7.66 11.77 -54.36
N SER A 292 -7.10 12.81 -54.99
CA SER A 292 -7.68 13.81 -55.90
C SER A 292 -6.86 15.09 -55.82
#